data_AF-A0A183GRV2-F1
#
_entry.id   AF-A0A183GRV2-F1
#
_cell.length_a   1.000
_cell.length_b   1.000
_cell.length_c   1.000
_cell.angle_alpha   90.00
_cell.angle_beta   90.00
_cell.angle_gamma   90.00
#
_symmetry.space_group_name_H-M   'P 1'
#
loop_
_entity.id
_entity.type
_entity.pdbx_description
1 polymer ?
#
loop_
_entity_poly.entity_id
_entity_poly.type
_entity_poly.pdbx_seq_one_letter_code
_entity_poly.pdbx_strand_id
1 'polypeptide(L)'
;LALLAWLKSIPNRKYIQWTDFDPIAVINEIHHMMNIGSHHTFFERAGVGHGYLDRPCMNPLDPECPKMSPNYYDVCPTLGRFRDYAARNNITLEADDFSHDVYEFDLLSIFGHRRRRKRDTDVVRVNDTQSEAVPLATSATGASDPVAEEIAREEADRREKTRKAAAEECKAYRGPMMRWMFDHPDKWSEFLSEAEYPRFPDYAQVMSGGCPGFAAGVLHWPEDMILGGVKRSAKGATMESADALQSVFLVASPNDVFLRFKHKANRPQSKPDLDQAVWSEELAKEVIQQWQRNFTRMLYRHPANFDEEVSRGRVVSKAFEEAFLNGFERTSHF
;
A
#
# COMPACT_ATOMS: atom_id res chain seq x y z
N LEU A 1 -25.94 13.30 9.59
CA LEU A 1 -25.00 14.25 10.22
C LEU A 1 -23.69 13.58 10.66
N ALA A 2 -23.72 12.40 11.29
CA ALA A 2 -22.52 11.67 11.71
C ALA A 2 -21.59 11.20 10.56
N LEU A 3 -22.14 10.75 9.43
CA LEU A 3 -21.36 10.29 8.27
C LEU A 3 -20.61 11.43 7.55
N LEU A 4 -21.22 12.61 7.48
CA LEU A 4 -20.57 13.82 6.99
C LEU A 4 -19.52 14.35 7.97
N ALA A 5 -19.69 14.14 9.28
CA ALA A 5 -18.70 14.46 10.29
C ALA A 5 -17.52 13.47 10.27
N TRP A 6 -17.78 12.19 9.97
CA TRP A 6 -16.78 11.14 9.78
C TRP A 6 -15.96 11.34 8.49
N LEU A 7 -16.62 11.56 7.34
CA LEU A 7 -15.94 12.00 6.11
C LEU A 7 -15.17 13.33 6.29
N LYS A 8 -15.48 14.11 7.34
CA LYS A 8 -14.74 15.34 7.70
C LYS A 8 -13.61 15.08 8.71
N SER A 9 -13.60 13.94 9.42
CA SER A 9 -12.60 13.57 10.42
C SER A 9 -11.48 12.66 9.88
N ILE A 10 -11.60 12.17 8.65
CA ILE A 10 -10.49 11.54 7.93
C ILE A 10 -9.41 12.62 7.72
N PRO A 11 -8.25 12.52 8.39
CA PRO A 11 -7.15 13.45 8.16
C PRO A 11 -6.71 13.29 6.70
N ASN A 12 -6.39 14.40 6.03
CA ASN A 12 -6.04 14.43 4.61
C ASN A 12 -7.15 13.89 3.69
N ARG A 13 -8.25 14.65 3.55
CA ARG A 13 -9.22 14.56 2.43
C ARG A 13 -8.59 14.53 1.03
N LYS A 14 -7.28 14.71 0.91
CA LYS A 14 -6.63 14.97 -0.35
C LYS A 14 -6.46 13.71 -1.19
N TYR A 15 -6.03 12.53 -0.74
CA TYR A 15 -5.99 11.36 -1.65
C TYR A 15 -6.06 10.03 -0.87
N ILE A 16 -7.24 9.40 -0.79
CA ILE A 16 -7.31 7.95 -0.54
C ILE A 16 -6.91 7.29 -1.86
N GLN A 17 -5.84 6.50 -1.86
CA GLN A 17 -5.35 5.82 -3.06
C GLN A 17 -5.46 4.31 -2.90
N TRP A 18 -5.43 3.57 -4.00
CA TRP A 18 -5.47 2.10 -3.91
C TRP A 18 -4.17 1.49 -3.36
N THR A 19 -3.10 2.27 -3.32
CA THR A 19 -1.77 1.89 -2.81
C THR A 19 -1.72 1.83 -1.28
N ASP A 20 -2.52 2.66 -0.58
CA ASP A 20 -2.50 2.83 0.87
C ASP A 20 -3.83 2.51 1.58
N PHE A 21 -4.87 2.17 0.82
CA PHE A 21 -6.22 1.96 1.34
C PHE A 21 -6.55 0.48 1.58
N ASP A 22 -6.92 0.13 2.82
CA ASP A 22 -7.54 -1.15 3.16
C ASP A 22 -9.08 -1.04 3.09
N PRO A 23 -9.73 -1.58 2.04
CA PRO A 23 -11.17 -1.48 1.90
C PRO A 23 -11.92 -2.26 2.98
N ILE A 24 -11.44 -3.45 3.34
CA ILE A 24 -12.15 -4.33 4.27
C ILE A 24 -12.08 -3.80 5.69
N ALA A 25 -10.97 -3.16 6.08
CA ALA A 25 -10.87 -2.47 7.37
C ALA A 25 -11.95 -1.37 7.49
N VAL A 26 -12.08 -0.54 6.46
CA VAL A 26 -13.07 0.55 6.41
C VAL A 26 -14.49 0.01 6.39
N ILE A 27 -14.76 -1.03 5.59
CA ILE A 27 -16.10 -1.64 5.49
C ILE A 27 -16.52 -2.25 6.83
N ASN A 28 -15.62 -2.96 7.50
CA ASN A 28 -15.88 -3.58 8.81
C ASN A 28 -16.19 -2.53 9.87
N GLU A 29 -15.47 -1.42 9.85
CA GLU A 29 -15.69 -0.33 10.79
C GLU A 29 -17.00 0.42 10.53
N ILE A 30 -17.34 0.69 9.27
CA ILE A 30 -18.63 1.24 8.90
C ILE A 30 -19.76 0.28 9.31
N HIS A 31 -19.57 -1.04 9.10
CA HIS A 31 -20.52 -2.05 9.54
C HIS A 31 -20.72 -2.02 11.06
N HIS A 32 -19.65 -1.89 11.83
CA HIS A 32 -19.73 -1.77 13.28
C HIS A 32 -20.51 -0.53 13.73
N MET A 33 -20.34 0.61 13.05
CA MET A 33 -21.01 1.87 13.39
C MET A 33 -22.48 1.94 12.99
N MET A 34 -22.81 1.45 11.79
CA MET A 34 -24.10 1.70 11.16
C MET A 34 -24.90 0.44 10.82
N ASN A 35 -24.35 -0.75 11.07
CA ASN A 35 -24.90 -2.04 10.66
C ASN A 35 -25.37 -2.02 9.21
N ILE A 36 -24.43 -2.03 8.27
CA ILE A 36 -24.72 -1.95 6.82
C ILE A 36 -25.41 -3.20 6.25
N GLY A 37 -25.79 -4.16 7.10
CA GLY A 37 -26.61 -5.31 6.75
C GLY A 37 -26.06 -6.09 5.55
N SER A 38 -26.90 -6.31 4.54
CA SER A 38 -26.56 -7.06 3.33
C SER A 38 -25.44 -6.44 2.48
N HIS A 39 -25.11 -5.15 2.66
CA HIS A 39 -24.07 -4.50 1.86
C HIS A 39 -22.67 -5.05 2.16
N HIS A 40 -22.43 -5.46 3.41
CA HIS A 40 -21.18 -6.11 3.80
C HIS A 40 -20.93 -7.38 2.96
N THR A 41 -21.96 -8.20 2.79
CA THR A 41 -21.88 -9.43 2.00
C THR A 41 -21.61 -9.18 0.50
N PHE A 42 -21.90 -7.99 -0.04
CA PHE A 42 -21.55 -7.67 -1.43
C PHE A 42 -20.04 -7.51 -1.59
N PHE A 43 -19.37 -6.82 -0.65
CA PHE A 43 -17.92 -6.62 -0.72
C PHE A 43 -17.15 -7.92 -0.48
N GLU A 44 -17.63 -8.77 0.42
CA GLU A 44 -17.08 -10.11 0.64
C GLU A 44 -17.22 -10.98 -0.62
N ARG A 45 -18.42 -11.03 -1.21
CA ARG A 45 -18.67 -11.83 -2.43
C ARG A 45 -17.93 -11.30 -3.65
N ALA A 46 -17.78 -9.99 -3.76
CA ALA A 46 -16.97 -9.38 -4.81
C ALA A 46 -15.47 -9.73 -4.66
N GLY A 47 -15.04 -10.20 -3.48
CA GLY A 47 -13.66 -10.55 -3.21
C GLY A 47 -12.75 -9.32 -3.20
N VAL A 48 -13.20 -8.22 -2.58
CA VAL A 48 -12.40 -6.99 -2.51
C VAL A 48 -11.22 -7.14 -1.55
N GLY A 49 -11.43 -7.82 -0.41
CA GLY A 49 -10.37 -8.10 0.57
C GLY A 49 -9.59 -6.84 1.00
N HIS A 50 -8.27 -6.95 1.09
CA HIS A 50 -7.35 -5.85 1.38
C HIS A 50 -6.92 -5.06 0.13
N GLY A 51 -7.64 -5.23 -0.99
CA GLY A 51 -7.35 -4.54 -2.25
C GLY A 51 -6.01 -4.95 -2.88
N TYR A 52 -5.00 -4.10 -2.73
CA TYR A 52 -3.63 -4.32 -3.22
C TYR A 52 -2.61 -4.56 -2.09
N LEU A 53 -3.00 -4.39 -0.82
CA LEU A 53 -2.06 -4.39 0.30
C LEU A 53 -1.47 -5.76 0.63
N ASP A 54 -2.18 -6.83 0.33
CA ASP A 54 -1.80 -8.24 0.56
C ASP A 54 -1.18 -8.90 -0.69
N ARG A 55 -0.89 -8.12 -1.73
CA ARG A 55 -0.27 -8.60 -2.97
C ARG A 55 1.25 -8.50 -2.91
N PRO A 56 1.99 -9.37 -3.61
CA PRO A 56 3.44 -9.26 -3.67
C PRO A 56 3.86 -7.94 -4.32
N CYS A 57 4.78 -7.22 -3.67
CA CYS A 57 5.43 -6.05 -4.24
C CYS A 57 6.34 -6.48 -5.39
N MET A 58 6.24 -5.81 -6.53
CA MET A 58 7.16 -6.02 -7.65
C MET A 58 8.60 -5.74 -7.24
N ASN A 59 8.79 -4.67 -6.46
CA ASN A 59 10.04 -4.34 -5.80
C ASN A 59 9.85 -4.39 -4.27
N PRO A 60 10.37 -5.40 -3.56
CA PRO A 60 10.33 -5.43 -2.09
C PRO A 60 11.19 -4.33 -1.45
N LEU A 61 12.12 -3.73 -2.19
CA LEU A 61 12.92 -2.58 -1.77
C LEU A 61 12.22 -1.23 -2.02
N ASP A 62 10.95 -1.24 -2.38
CA ASP A 62 10.16 -0.02 -2.49
C ASP A 62 9.75 0.47 -1.10
N PRO A 63 10.04 1.73 -0.69
CA PRO A 63 9.59 2.30 0.57
C PRO A 63 8.06 2.30 0.76
N GLU A 64 7.30 2.29 -0.34
CA GLU A 64 5.83 2.25 -0.37
C GLU A 64 5.26 0.82 -0.31
N CYS A 65 6.12 -0.22 -0.36
CA CYS A 65 5.67 -1.59 -0.26
C CYS A 65 4.94 -1.83 1.09
N PRO A 66 3.66 -2.25 1.08
CA PRO A 66 2.88 -2.42 2.29
C PRO A 66 3.38 -3.59 3.13
N LYS A 67 3.31 -3.45 4.45
CA LYS A 67 3.72 -4.49 5.43
C LYS A 67 2.93 -5.79 5.32
N MET A 68 1.73 -5.72 4.76
CA MET A 68 0.86 -6.89 4.54
C MET A 68 1.30 -7.72 3.33
N SER A 69 2.17 -7.19 2.48
CA SER A 69 2.68 -7.89 1.31
C SER A 69 3.48 -9.13 1.73
N PRO A 70 3.29 -10.29 1.06
CA PRO A 70 4.00 -11.53 1.40
C PRO A 70 5.52 -11.43 1.24
N ASN A 71 6.02 -10.47 0.47
CA ASN A 71 7.45 -10.22 0.28
C ASN A 71 7.90 -8.84 0.79
N TYR A 72 7.16 -8.26 1.74
CA TYR A 72 7.60 -7.05 2.44
C TYR A 72 8.99 -7.25 3.06
N TYR A 73 9.88 -6.29 2.84
CA TYR A 73 11.25 -6.33 3.35
C TYR A 73 11.46 -5.26 4.43
N ASP A 74 11.66 -5.70 5.68
CA ASP A 74 12.01 -4.81 6.79
C ASP A 74 13.52 -4.56 6.81
N VAL A 75 13.91 -3.36 6.40
CA VAL A 75 15.30 -2.93 6.34
C VAL A 75 15.85 -2.48 7.71
N CYS A 76 14.98 -2.07 8.64
CA CYS A 76 15.39 -1.46 9.90
C CYS A 76 16.37 -2.30 10.74
N PRO A 77 16.21 -3.64 10.87
CA PRO A 77 17.15 -4.48 11.62
C PRO A 77 18.55 -4.53 11.01
N THR A 78 18.68 -4.24 9.71
CA THR A 78 19.94 -4.34 8.97
C THR A 78 20.66 -3.00 8.84
N LEU A 79 19.98 -1.90 9.17
CA LEU A 79 20.47 -0.53 8.99
C LEU A 79 21.80 -0.27 9.69
N GLY A 80 21.99 -0.77 10.91
CA GLY A 80 23.26 -0.62 11.64
C GLY A 80 24.45 -1.21 10.89
N ARG A 81 24.32 -2.46 10.40
CA ARG A 81 25.36 -3.13 9.61
C ARG A 81 25.66 -2.40 8.30
N PHE A 82 24.61 -1.91 7.65
CA PHE A 82 24.76 -1.14 6.43
C PHE A 82 25.49 0.19 6.67
N ARG A 83 25.21 0.90 7.77
CA ARG A 83 25.94 2.12 8.14
C ARG A 83 27.43 1.85 8.36
N ASP A 84 27.78 0.76 9.03
CA ASP A 84 29.18 0.37 9.22
C ASP A 84 29.88 0.05 7.88
N TYR A 85 29.15 -0.56 6.94
CA TYR A 85 29.63 -0.76 5.58
C TYR A 85 29.77 0.58 4.83
N ALA A 86 28.78 1.46 4.91
CA ALA A 86 28.76 2.76 4.24
C ALA A 86 29.90 3.66 4.72
N ALA A 87 30.16 3.69 6.03
CA ALA A 87 31.26 4.43 6.63
C ALA A 87 32.64 3.95 6.14
N ARG A 88 32.81 2.63 5.96
CA ARG A 88 34.07 2.04 5.44
C ARG A 88 34.28 2.31 3.95
N ASN A 89 33.20 2.46 3.19
CA ASN A 89 33.24 2.63 1.73
C ASN A 89 32.99 4.07 1.28
N ASN A 90 32.98 5.03 2.21
CA ASN A 90 32.74 6.46 1.94
C ASN A 90 31.41 6.72 1.21
N ILE A 91 30.37 5.96 1.57
CA ILE A 91 29.01 6.12 1.04
C ILE A 91 28.26 7.07 1.96
N THR A 92 27.74 8.16 1.41
CA THR A 92 26.93 9.13 2.15
C THR A 92 25.46 8.89 1.82
N LEU A 93 24.65 8.67 2.85
CA LEU A 93 23.19 8.61 2.73
C LEU A 93 22.63 9.94 3.18
N GLU A 94 21.87 10.59 2.32
CA GLU A 94 21.10 11.77 2.71
C GLU A 94 19.82 11.29 3.41
N ALA A 95 19.51 11.88 4.57
CA ALA A 95 18.29 11.55 5.29
C ALA A 95 17.09 12.08 4.50
N ASP A 96 16.16 11.17 4.17
CA ASP A 96 14.91 11.55 3.52
C ASP A 96 13.82 11.69 4.58
N ASP A 97 13.12 12.83 4.55
CA ASP A 97 11.95 13.02 5.39
C ASP A 97 10.71 12.36 4.76
N PHE A 98 10.60 11.04 4.92
CA PHE A 98 9.36 10.32 4.61
C PHE A 98 8.22 10.68 5.59
N SER A 99 8.32 11.71 6.45
CA SER A 99 7.19 12.13 7.30
C SER A 99 5.96 12.56 6.51
N HIS A 100 6.13 12.93 5.23
CA HIS A 100 5.04 13.25 4.32
C HIS A 100 4.44 12.00 3.64
N ASP A 101 5.17 10.88 3.64
CA ASP A 101 4.75 9.58 3.09
C ASP A 101 4.38 8.59 4.21
N VAL A 102 4.06 9.10 5.41
CA VAL A 102 3.52 8.29 6.51
C VAL A 102 2.07 7.95 6.18
N TYR A 103 1.93 6.88 5.41
CA TYR A 103 0.73 6.07 5.22
C TYR A 103 0.44 5.21 6.46
N GLU A 104 0.68 5.74 7.66
CA GLU A 104 0.09 5.20 8.88
C GLU A 104 -1.34 5.76 8.95
N PHE A 105 -2.21 5.22 8.09
CA PHE A 105 -3.63 5.37 8.27
C PHE A 105 -4.00 4.58 9.53
N ASP A 106 -3.78 5.20 10.70
CA ASP A 106 -4.30 4.69 11.95
C ASP A 106 -5.80 5.01 11.99
N LEU A 107 -6.58 4.16 11.29
CA LEU A 107 -8.03 4.15 11.32
C LEU A 107 -8.51 4.20 12.79
N LEU A 108 -7.84 3.50 13.72
CA LEU A 108 -8.20 3.44 15.15
C LEU A 108 -7.99 4.75 15.91
N SER A 109 -7.08 5.63 15.48
CA SER A 109 -6.95 6.99 16.05
C SER A 109 -8.19 7.85 15.79
N ILE A 110 -8.93 7.59 14.70
CA ILE A 110 -10.16 8.33 14.35
C ILE A 110 -11.34 7.93 15.26
N PHE A 111 -11.38 6.67 15.74
CA PHE A 111 -12.45 6.17 16.63
C PHE A 111 -12.06 6.14 18.11
N GLY A 112 -10.77 6.28 18.41
CA GLY A 112 -10.19 6.25 19.76
C GLY A 112 -10.44 7.52 20.60
N HIS A 113 -10.97 8.60 20.02
CA HIS A 113 -11.32 9.82 20.79
C HIS A 113 -12.66 9.71 21.52
N ARG A 114 -12.88 8.62 22.25
CA ARG A 114 -13.66 8.68 23.50
C ARG A 114 -12.68 8.66 24.65
N ARG A 115 -12.33 9.85 25.15
CA ARG A 115 -11.80 10.06 26.50
C ARG A 115 -12.63 9.21 27.46
N ARG A 116 -12.09 8.04 27.85
CA ARG A 116 -12.56 7.33 29.05
C ARG A 116 -12.08 8.17 30.22
N ARG A 117 -12.85 9.23 30.51
CA ARG A 117 -12.76 10.00 31.74
C ARG A 117 -12.84 8.96 32.85
N LYS A 118 -11.73 8.77 33.56
CA LYS A 118 -11.61 7.97 34.78
C LYS A 118 -12.78 8.38 35.67
N ARG A 119 -13.81 7.53 35.73
CA ARG A 119 -14.90 7.66 36.68
C ARG A 119 -14.51 6.69 37.77
N ASP A 120 -14.08 7.25 38.90
CA ASP A 120 -13.96 6.52 40.15
C ASP A 120 -15.30 5.81 40.37
N THR A 121 -15.27 4.48 40.39
CA THR A 121 -16.41 3.68 40.81
C THR A 121 -16.07 3.14 42.18
N ASP A 122 -16.66 3.83 43.15
CA ASP A 122 -16.91 3.32 44.49
C ASP A 122 -17.52 1.92 44.45
N VAL A 123 -16.95 1.11 45.32
CA VAL A 123 -17.49 -0.08 45.98
C VAL A 123 -19.00 -0.28 45.82
N VAL A 124 -19.39 -1.34 45.12
CA VAL A 124 -20.63 -2.07 45.42
C VAL A 124 -20.32 -3.56 45.44
N ARG A 125 -20.39 -4.12 46.65
CA ARG A 125 -20.40 -5.55 46.96
C ARG A 125 -21.60 -6.22 46.28
N VAL A 126 -21.35 -7.36 45.63
CA VAL A 126 -22.36 -8.43 45.53
C VAL A 126 -21.70 -9.70 46.06
N ASN A 127 -22.23 -10.18 47.17
CA ASN A 127 -21.90 -11.47 47.75
C ASN A 127 -22.51 -12.56 46.86
N ASP A 128 -21.71 -13.55 46.48
CA ASP A 128 -22.23 -14.90 46.29
C ASP A 128 -21.30 -15.89 46.99
N THR A 129 -21.95 -16.72 47.79
CA THR A 129 -21.37 -17.65 48.75
C THR A 129 -20.99 -18.99 48.13
N GLN A 130 -19.86 -19.50 48.61
CA GLN A 130 -19.52 -20.90 48.85
C GLN A 130 -19.19 -21.81 47.65
N SER A 131 -17.89 -22.11 47.53
CA SER A 131 -17.43 -23.50 47.66
C SER A 131 -15.95 -23.52 48.05
N GLU A 132 -15.67 -24.17 49.16
CA GLU A 132 -14.38 -24.29 49.85
C GLU A 132 -13.41 -25.18 49.07
N ALA A 133 -12.16 -24.72 48.94
CA ALA A 133 -11.00 -25.58 48.80
C ALA A 133 -9.81 -24.93 49.54
N VAL A 134 -9.28 -25.67 50.50
CA VAL A 134 -8.22 -25.30 51.46
C VAL A 134 -6.92 -24.88 50.74
N PRO A 135 -6.23 -23.80 51.17
CA PRO A 135 -4.97 -23.39 50.57
C PRO A 135 -3.80 -24.18 51.16
N LEU A 136 -3.02 -24.84 50.30
CA LEU A 136 -1.68 -25.29 50.67
C LEU A 136 -0.73 -24.09 50.57
N ALA A 137 -0.37 -23.57 51.72
CA ALA A 137 0.64 -22.54 51.86
C ALA A 137 2.01 -23.10 51.42
N THR A 138 2.49 -22.67 50.26
CA THR A 138 3.93 -22.52 50.01
C THR A 138 4.23 -21.04 50.00
N SER A 139 4.67 -20.55 51.16
CA SER A 139 5.34 -19.27 51.30
C SER A 139 6.63 -19.29 50.47
N ALA A 140 6.59 -18.72 49.28
CA ALA A 140 7.77 -18.12 48.67
C ALA A 140 7.56 -16.61 48.74
N THR A 141 7.90 -16.03 49.89
CA THR A 141 8.13 -14.60 50.03
C THR A 141 9.36 -14.25 49.18
N GLY A 142 9.16 -14.06 47.88
CA GLY A 142 10.07 -13.27 47.06
C GLY A 142 9.77 -11.81 47.37
N ALA A 143 10.39 -11.27 48.41
CA ALA A 143 10.45 -9.83 48.57
C ALA A 143 11.19 -9.29 47.34
N SER A 144 10.46 -8.66 46.41
CA SER A 144 11.09 -7.90 45.34
C SER A 144 11.87 -6.78 46.02
N ASP A 145 13.19 -6.85 45.94
CA ASP A 145 14.07 -5.80 46.45
C ASP A 145 13.69 -4.49 45.74
N PRO A 146 13.22 -3.45 46.46
CA PRO A 146 12.74 -2.21 45.85
C PRO A 146 13.85 -1.51 45.04
N VAL A 147 15.11 -1.74 45.39
CA VAL A 147 16.28 -1.24 44.64
C VAL A 147 16.44 -2.00 43.33
N ALA A 148 16.23 -3.32 43.32
CA ALA A 148 16.26 -4.11 42.10
C ALA A 148 15.10 -3.77 41.14
N GLU A 149 13.93 -3.41 41.68
CA GLU A 149 12.79 -2.97 40.88
C GLU A 149 12.99 -1.56 40.30
N GLU A 150 13.65 -0.66 41.03
CA GLU A 150 14.05 0.67 40.54
C GLU A 150 15.10 0.58 39.42
N ILE A 151 16.15 -0.24 39.60
CA ILE A 151 17.16 -0.52 38.57
C ILE A 151 16.50 -1.13 37.31
N ALA A 152 15.57 -2.07 37.48
CA ALA A 152 14.85 -2.67 36.36
C ALA A 152 13.98 -1.66 35.59
N ARG A 153 13.37 -0.69 36.28
CA ARG A 153 12.61 0.40 35.64
C ARG A 153 13.51 1.38 34.91
N GLU A 154 14.64 1.77 35.51
CA GLU A 154 15.63 2.63 34.84
C GLU A 154 16.23 1.96 33.59
N GLU A 155 16.53 0.66 33.66
CA GLU A 155 16.97 -0.11 32.50
C GLU A 155 15.88 -0.19 31.42
N ALA A 156 14.62 -0.40 31.79
CA ALA A 156 13.50 -0.43 30.87
C ALA A 156 13.30 0.92 30.16
N ASP A 157 13.36 2.03 30.91
CA ASP A 157 13.27 3.38 30.36
C ASP A 157 14.45 3.70 29.42
N ARG A 158 15.65 3.24 29.76
CA ARG A 158 16.82 3.38 28.88
C ARG A 158 16.65 2.60 27.59
N ARG A 159 16.17 1.35 27.67
CA ARG A 159 15.87 0.50 26.50
C ARG A 159 14.77 1.10 25.63
N GLU A 160 13.76 1.73 26.24
CA GLU A 160 12.69 2.39 25.51
C GLU A 160 13.19 3.63 24.77
N LYS A 161 14.04 4.45 25.42
CA LYS A 161 14.67 5.61 24.79
C LYS A 161 15.55 5.20 23.61
N THR A 162 16.36 4.15 23.75
CA THR A 162 17.19 3.65 22.65
C THR A 162 16.35 3.08 21.51
N ARG A 163 15.25 2.37 21.82
CA ARG A 163 14.31 1.86 20.82
C ARG A 163 13.65 3.00 20.02
N LYS A 164 13.17 4.05 20.70
CA LYS A 164 12.59 5.21 20.02
C LYS A 164 13.61 5.95 19.15
N ALA A 165 14.83 6.13 19.64
CA ALA A 165 15.90 6.74 18.85
C ALA A 165 16.22 5.91 17.58
N ALA A 166 16.31 4.58 17.71
CA ALA A 166 16.54 3.69 16.58
C ALA A 166 15.35 3.69 15.57
N ALA A 167 14.12 3.84 16.06
CA ALA A 167 12.94 3.93 15.21
C ALA A 167 12.91 5.24 14.39
N GLU A 168 13.22 6.37 15.01
CA GLU A 168 13.34 7.67 14.31
C GLU A 168 14.49 7.66 13.31
N GLU A 169 15.61 7.04 13.67
CA GLU A 169 16.74 6.86 12.76
C GLU A 169 16.36 5.98 11.56
N CYS A 170 15.69 4.85 11.79
CA CYS A 170 15.23 4.02 10.69
C CYS A 170 14.24 4.77 9.78
N LYS A 171 13.35 5.57 10.35
CA LYS A 171 12.40 6.38 9.59
C LYS A 171 13.10 7.30 8.59
N ALA A 172 14.23 7.92 8.99
CA ALA A 172 15.00 8.84 8.16
C ALA A 172 15.86 8.15 7.08
N TYR A 173 16.42 6.96 7.38
CA TYR A 173 17.40 6.31 6.50
C TYR A 173 16.90 5.07 5.76
N ARG A 174 15.71 4.54 6.07
CA ARG A 174 15.17 3.35 5.42
C ARG A 174 15.09 3.49 3.90
N GLY A 175 14.56 4.60 3.39
CA GLY A 175 14.39 4.78 1.94
C GLY A 175 15.71 4.97 1.19
N PRO A 176 16.61 5.88 1.62
CA PRO A 176 17.95 6.02 1.03
C PRO A 176 18.70 4.69 0.98
N MET A 177 18.65 3.91 2.06
CA MET A 177 19.26 2.58 2.11
C MET A 177 18.62 1.63 1.09
N MET A 178 17.29 1.57 1.03
CA MET A 178 16.57 0.67 0.13
C MET A 178 16.82 1.00 -1.35
N ARG A 179 16.85 2.29 -1.72
CA ARG A 179 17.20 2.73 -3.08
C ARG A 179 18.63 2.36 -3.43
N TRP A 180 19.57 2.62 -2.51
CA TRP A 180 20.97 2.24 -2.70
C TRP A 180 21.12 0.72 -2.89
N MET A 181 20.40 -0.07 -2.07
CA MET A 181 20.38 -1.54 -2.17
C MET A 181 19.81 -2.01 -3.51
N PHE A 182 18.78 -1.34 -4.02
CA PHE A 182 18.17 -1.67 -5.30
C PHE A 182 19.14 -1.46 -6.48
N ASP A 183 19.95 -0.40 -6.41
CA ASP A 183 20.94 -0.08 -7.45
C ASP A 183 22.21 -0.96 -7.37
N HIS A 184 22.48 -1.58 -6.21
CA HIS A 184 23.71 -2.35 -5.95
C HIS A 184 23.44 -3.77 -5.42
N PRO A 185 22.78 -4.65 -6.20
CA PRO A 185 22.48 -6.01 -5.77
C PRO A 185 23.73 -6.89 -5.55
N ASP A 186 24.85 -6.57 -6.21
CA ASP A 186 26.12 -7.28 -6.06
C ASP A 186 26.79 -7.03 -4.70
N LYS A 187 26.34 -6.02 -3.94
CA LYS A 187 26.92 -5.64 -2.65
C LYS A 187 26.17 -6.19 -1.44
N TRP A 188 25.05 -6.88 -1.63
CA TRP A 188 24.24 -7.37 -0.50
C TRP A 188 25.02 -8.34 0.40
N SER A 189 25.89 -9.18 -0.16
CA SER A 189 26.70 -10.15 0.61
C SER A 189 27.67 -9.51 1.60
N GLU A 190 27.97 -8.22 1.45
CA GLU A 190 28.93 -7.50 2.32
C GLU A 190 28.35 -7.18 3.70
N PHE A 191 27.02 -7.15 3.83
CA PHE A 191 26.35 -6.77 5.08
C PHE A 191 25.10 -7.62 5.40
N LEU A 192 24.61 -8.41 4.45
CA LEU A 192 23.48 -9.33 4.61
C LEU A 192 23.94 -10.78 4.40
N SER A 193 23.29 -11.70 5.12
CA SER A 193 23.33 -13.11 4.80
C SER A 193 22.32 -13.45 3.69
N GLU A 194 22.53 -14.53 2.94
CA GLU A 194 21.61 -14.94 1.85
C GLU A 194 20.15 -15.12 2.32
N ALA A 195 19.95 -15.53 3.58
CA ALA A 195 18.62 -15.68 4.17
C ALA A 195 17.90 -14.33 4.38
N GLU A 196 18.66 -13.24 4.49
CA GLU A 196 18.19 -11.87 4.69
C GLU A 196 18.05 -11.11 3.37
N TYR A 197 18.22 -11.76 2.21
CA TYR A 197 18.05 -11.05 0.95
C TYR A 197 16.58 -10.71 0.69
N PRO A 198 16.30 -9.53 0.10
CA PRO A 198 14.96 -9.19 -0.33
C PRO A 198 14.47 -10.20 -1.38
N ARG A 199 13.27 -10.74 -1.19
CA ARG A 199 12.70 -11.77 -2.07
C ARG A 199 11.84 -11.11 -3.15
N PHE A 200 12.31 -11.18 -4.38
CA PHE A 200 11.54 -10.76 -5.54
C PHE A 200 10.50 -11.83 -5.92
N PRO A 201 9.32 -11.44 -6.42
CA PRO A 201 8.30 -12.39 -6.81
C PRO A 201 8.76 -13.24 -8.00
N ASP A 202 8.42 -14.53 -7.98
CA ASP A 202 8.48 -15.37 -9.17
C ASP A 202 7.30 -15.02 -10.08
N TYR A 203 7.57 -14.20 -11.11
CA TYR A 203 6.53 -13.74 -12.03
C TYR A 203 5.83 -14.88 -12.76
N ALA A 204 6.53 -15.98 -13.07
CA ALA A 204 5.94 -17.11 -13.74
C ALA A 204 4.94 -17.83 -12.83
N GLN A 205 5.26 -17.96 -11.55
CA GLN A 205 4.32 -18.50 -10.56
C GLN A 205 3.15 -17.54 -10.29
N VAL A 206 3.44 -16.25 -10.08
CA VAL A 206 2.45 -15.23 -9.66
C VAL A 206 1.41 -14.97 -10.75
N MET A 207 1.82 -14.96 -12.03
CA MET A 207 0.93 -14.66 -13.15
C MET A 207 0.30 -15.92 -13.78
N SER A 208 0.68 -17.11 -13.33
CA SER A 208 0.14 -18.37 -13.84
C SER A 208 -1.37 -18.46 -13.56
N GLY A 209 -2.16 -18.63 -14.63
CA GLY A 209 -3.62 -18.67 -14.55
C GLY A 209 -4.31 -17.31 -14.63
N GLY A 210 -3.55 -16.21 -14.69
CA GLY A 210 -4.07 -14.85 -14.82
C GLY A 210 -3.88 -14.02 -13.55
N CYS A 211 -4.48 -12.83 -13.52
CA CYS A 211 -4.36 -11.91 -12.39
C CYS A 211 -5.75 -11.37 -11.97
N PRO A 212 -6.12 -11.44 -10.68
CA PRO A 212 -7.32 -10.77 -10.20
C PRO A 212 -7.13 -9.24 -10.17
N GLY A 213 -8.16 -8.48 -10.52
CA GLY A 213 -8.29 -7.06 -10.21
C GLY A 213 -8.61 -6.82 -8.73
N PHE A 214 -9.00 -5.60 -8.37
CA PHE A 214 -9.32 -5.25 -6.97
C PHE A 214 -10.51 -6.02 -6.38
N ALA A 215 -11.37 -6.61 -7.22
CA ALA A 215 -12.51 -7.43 -6.81
C ALA A 215 -12.32 -8.84 -7.38
N ALA A 216 -11.51 -9.65 -6.70
CA ALA A 216 -11.00 -10.93 -7.22
C ALA A 216 -12.10 -11.95 -7.58
N GLY A 217 -13.29 -11.82 -6.96
CA GLY A 217 -14.43 -12.71 -7.24
C GLY A 217 -15.18 -12.39 -8.55
N VAL A 218 -14.95 -11.21 -9.13
CA VAL A 218 -15.70 -10.74 -10.33
C VAL A 218 -14.77 -10.28 -11.45
N LEU A 219 -13.66 -9.64 -11.09
CA LEU A 219 -12.68 -9.07 -12.02
C LEU A 219 -11.45 -9.96 -12.05
N HIS A 220 -11.49 -11.02 -12.84
CA HIS A 220 -10.32 -11.85 -13.10
C HIS A 220 -9.84 -11.62 -14.53
N TRP A 221 -8.57 -11.24 -14.69
CA TRP A 221 -7.94 -11.05 -15.99
C TRP A 221 -7.26 -12.36 -16.42
N PRO A 222 -7.76 -13.03 -17.47
CA PRO A 222 -7.19 -14.29 -17.93
C PRO A 222 -5.75 -14.17 -18.40
N GLU A 223 -4.97 -15.24 -18.22
CA GLU A 223 -3.56 -15.34 -18.62
C GLU A 223 -3.34 -14.97 -20.09
N ASP A 224 -4.17 -15.47 -21.00
CA ASP A 224 -4.10 -15.25 -22.45
C ASP A 224 -4.43 -13.81 -22.89
N MET A 225 -5.06 -13.02 -22.01
CA MET A 225 -5.36 -11.62 -22.29
C MET A 225 -4.22 -10.68 -21.89
N ILE A 226 -3.38 -11.10 -20.93
CA ILE A 226 -2.30 -10.28 -20.36
C ILE A 226 -0.90 -10.81 -20.70
N LEU A 227 -0.76 -12.06 -21.14
CA LEU A 227 0.50 -12.67 -21.55
C LEU A 227 0.44 -13.20 -22.99
N GLY A 228 1.54 -13.03 -23.72
CA GLY A 228 1.77 -13.63 -25.04
C GLY A 228 2.95 -14.60 -25.02
N GLY A 229 2.86 -15.68 -25.82
CA GLY A 229 3.95 -16.65 -25.97
C GLY A 229 4.29 -17.42 -24.69
N VAL A 230 3.28 -17.78 -23.89
CA VAL A 230 3.46 -18.54 -22.64
C VAL A 230 4.09 -19.91 -22.92
N LYS A 231 5.21 -20.20 -22.24
CA LYS A 231 5.91 -21.48 -22.25
C LYS A 231 5.70 -22.17 -20.90
N ARG A 232 5.28 -23.44 -20.96
CA ARG A 232 5.00 -24.25 -19.77
C ARG A 232 5.98 -25.40 -19.65
N SER A 233 6.13 -25.85 -18.41
CA SER A 233 6.92 -27.04 -18.11
C SER A 233 6.44 -28.27 -18.87
N ALA A 234 7.29 -29.28 -19.03
CA ALA A 234 7.00 -30.51 -19.78
C ALA A 234 5.74 -31.26 -19.29
N LYS A 235 5.31 -31.03 -18.05
CA LYS A 235 4.09 -31.59 -17.45
C LYS A 235 2.84 -30.71 -17.64
N GLY A 236 2.96 -29.55 -18.28
CA GLY A 236 1.87 -28.61 -18.63
C GLY A 236 1.27 -27.82 -17.47
N ALA A 237 1.67 -28.09 -16.22
CA ALA A 237 1.01 -27.57 -15.03
C ALA A 237 1.41 -26.13 -14.65
N THR A 238 2.67 -25.73 -14.87
CA THR A 238 3.21 -24.43 -14.43
C THR A 238 3.80 -23.65 -15.60
N MET A 239 3.52 -22.35 -15.63
CA MET A 239 4.22 -21.41 -16.50
C MET A 239 5.68 -21.31 -16.08
N GLU A 240 6.60 -21.34 -17.05
CA GLU A 240 8.04 -21.14 -16.83
C GLU A 240 8.49 -19.79 -17.39
N SER A 241 7.89 -19.33 -18.50
CA SER A 241 8.18 -18.03 -19.09
C SER A 241 7.05 -17.56 -20.03
N ALA A 242 7.09 -16.29 -20.41
CA ALA A 242 6.25 -15.70 -21.45
C ALA A 242 7.10 -14.73 -22.31
N ASP A 243 6.73 -14.56 -23.57
CA ASP A 243 7.47 -13.73 -24.52
C ASP A 243 6.97 -12.28 -24.55
N ALA A 244 5.72 -12.02 -24.13
CA ALA A 244 5.12 -10.69 -24.16
C ALA A 244 4.18 -10.42 -22.98
N LEU A 245 4.10 -9.15 -22.59
CA LEU A 245 3.12 -8.60 -21.64
C LEU A 245 2.16 -7.70 -22.41
N GLN A 246 0.87 -7.78 -22.08
CA GLN A 246 -0.18 -6.96 -22.66
C GLN A 246 -0.95 -6.22 -21.57
N SER A 247 -1.17 -4.93 -21.78
CA SER A 247 -2.06 -4.11 -20.94
C SER A 247 -3.06 -3.39 -21.81
N VAL A 248 -4.34 -3.43 -21.41
CA VAL A 248 -5.45 -2.86 -22.17
C VAL A 248 -6.12 -1.76 -21.34
N PHE A 249 -6.15 -0.54 -21.89
CA PHE A 249 -6.88 0.57 -21.30
C PHE A 249 -8.27 0.68 -21.91
N LEU A 250 -9.28 0.45 -21.10
CA LEU A 250 -10.67 0.62 -21.51
C LEU A 250 -11.05 2.10 -21.43
N VAL A 251 -11.30 2.71 -22.58
CA VAL A 251 -11.73 4.12 -22.69
C VAL A 251 -13.22 4.16 -22.98
N ALA A 252 -13.95 5.05 -22.29
CA ALA A 252 -15.39 5.23 -22.48
C ALA A 252 -15.73 5.70 -23.89
N SER A 253 -16.95 5.42 -24.36
CA SER A 253 -17.41 5.88 -25.67
C SER A 253 -17.61 7.41 -25.70
N PRO A 254 -17.59 8.05 -26.89
CA PRO A 254 -17.87 9.49 -27.00
C PRO A 254 -19.18 9.91 -26.35
N ASN A 255 -20.25 9.13 -26.53
CA ASN A 255 -21.54 9.38 -25.91
C ASN A 255 -21.48 9.30 -24.37
N ASP A 256 -20.77 8.31 -23.81
CA ASP A 256 -20.62 8.18 -22.36
C ASP A 256 -19.86 9.37 -21.76
N VAL A 257 -18.79 9.82 -22.43
CA VAL A 257 -18.03 11.01 -22.03
C VAL A 257 -18.91 12.24 -22.10
N PHE A 258 -19.65 12.42 -23.20
CA PHE A 258 -20.61 13.51 -23.35
C PHE A 258 -21.63 13.55 -22.20
N LEU A 259 -22.31 12.43 -21.95
CA LEU A 259 -23.35 12.32 -20.92
C LEU A 259 -22.80 12.48 -19.49
N ARG A 260 -21.54 12.12 -19.26
CA ARG A 260 -20.86 12.30 -17.97
C ARG A 260 -20.61 13.77 -17.63
N PHE A 261 -20.22 14.57 -18.62
CA PHE A 261 -19.87 15.98 -18.42
C PHE A 261 -20.97 16.98 -18.80
N LYS A 262 -22.06 16.51 -19.43
CA LYS A 262 -23.25 17.31 -19.69
C LYS A 262 -23.87 17.80 -18.38
N HIS A 263 -24.06 19.12 -18.26
CA HIS A 263 -24.70 19.73 -17.11
C HIS A 263 -26.13 19.21 -16.92
N LYS A 264 -26.45 18.85 -15.67
CA LYS A 264 -27.79 18.42 -15.26
C LYS A 264 -28.29 19.43 -14.23
N ALA A 265 -29.45 20.04 -14.47
CA ALA A 265 -29.98 21.14 -13.66
C ALA A 265 -30.02 20.87 -12.13
N ASN A 266 -30.11 19.58 -11.73
CA ASN A 266 -30.19 19.17 -10.32
C ASN A 266 -28.87 18.63 -9.76
N ARG A 267 -27.73 18.80 -10.44
CA ARG A 267 -26.42 18.32 -9.98
C ARG A 267 -25.35 19.40 -10.14
N PRO A 268 -24.39 19.49 -9.20
CA PRO A 268 -23.24 20.36 -9.37
C PRO A 268 -22.48 19.95 -10.64
N GLN A 269 -22.00 20.96 -11.38
CA GLN A 269 -21.26 20.76 -12.61
C GLN A 269 -19.97 19.98 -12.31
N SER A 270 -19.79 18.83 -12.97
CA SER A 270 -18.62 17.97 -12.74
C SER A 270 -17.32 18.58 -13.26
N LYS A 271 -17.41 19.46 -14.25
CA LYS A 271 -16.29 20.18 -14.87
C LYS A 271 -16.69 21.66 -15.03
N PRO A 272 -16.39 22.53 -14.05
CA PRO A 272 -16.88 23.90 -14.01
C PRO A 272 -16.38 24.76 -15.19
N ASP A 273 -15.16 24.49 -15.67
CA ASP A 273 -14.53 25.25 -16.75
C ASP A 273 -14.98 24.81 -18.15
N LEU A 274 -15.79 23.75 -18.27
CA LEU A 274 -16.25 23.23 -19.55
C LEU A 274 -17.42 24.06 -20.09
N ASP A 275 -17.24 24.64 -21.27
CA ASP A 275 -18.30 25.36 -21.99
C ASP A 275 -19.44 24.42 -22.43
N GLN A 276 -20.56 24.49 -21.72
CA GLN A 276 -21.74 23.68 -21.97
C GLN A 276 -22.50 24.07 -23.24
N ALA A 277 -22.27 25.26 -23.81
CA ALA A 277 -22.92 25.70 -25.05
C ALA A 277 -22.34 24.98 -26.27
N VAL A 278 -21.04 24.68 -26.23
CA VAL A 278 -20.30 24.01 -27.32
C VAL A 278 -20.14 22.51 -27.07
N TRP A 279 -20.37 22.03 -25.85
CA TRP A 279 -20.24 20.62 -25.49
C TRP A 279 -21.23 19.71 -26.26
N SER A 280 -20.69 18.88 -27.15
CA SER A 280 -21.44 17.89 -27.94
C SER A 280 -20.75 16.52 -27.93
N GLU A 281 -21.42 15.50 -28.46
CA GLU A 281 -20.83 14.16 -28.63
C GLU A 281 -19.63 14.17 -29.60
N GLU A 282 -19.68 15.01 -30.63
CA GLU A 282 -18.57 15.20 -31.57
C GLU A 282 -17.34 15.80 -30.90
N LEU A 283 -17.53 16.81 -30.04
CA LEU A 283 -16.42 17.38 -29.27
C LEU A 283 -15.85 16.36 -28.27
N ALA A 284 -16.70 15.57 -27.61
CA ALA A 284 -16.25 14.48 -26.75
C ALA A 284 -15.43 13.42 -27.52
N LYS A 285 -15.84 13.08 -28.74
CA LYS A 285 -15.09 12.20 -29.64
C LYS A 285 -13.72 12.79 -29.97
N GLU A 286 -13.65 14.09 -30.28
CA GLU A 286 -12.38 14.76 -30.56
C GLU A 286 -11.44 14.70 -29.35
N VAL A 287 -11.94 14.99 -28.14
CA VAL A 287 -11.16 14.88 -26.90
C VAL A 287 -10.56 13.48 -26.74
N ILE A 288 -11.36 12.43 -26.91
CA ILE A 288 -10.87 11.03 -26.82
C ILE A 288 -9.79 10.76 -27.88
N GLN A 289 -10.00 11.19 -29.13
CA GLN A 289 -9.04 10.98 -30.20
C GLN A 289 -7.72 11.73 -29.97
N GLN A 290 -7.78 12.96 -29.46
CA GLN A 290 -6.58 13.73 -29.10
C GLN A 290 -5.82 13.06 -27.96
N TRP A 291 -6.53 12.59 -26.93
CA TRP A 291 -5.93 11.82 -25.84
C TRP A 291 -5.24 10.56 -26.37
N GLN A 292 -5.92 9.75 -27.20
CA GLN A 292 -5.34 8.53 -27.78
C GLN A 292 -4.07 8.83 -28.60
N ARG A 293 -4.10 9.87 -29.44
CA ARG A 293 -2.93 10.29 -30.24
C ARG A 293 -1.78 10.75 -29.37
N ASN A 294 -2.07 11.53 -28.33
CA ASN A 294 -1.04 12.04 -27.43
C ASN A 294 -0.44 10.92 -26.57
N PHE A 295 -1.28 10.06 -26.00
CA PHE A 295 -0.85 8.88 -25.25
C PHE A 295 0.04 7.97 -26.11
N THR A 296 -0.39 7.66 -27.33
CA THR A 296 0.39 6.84 -28.27
C THR A 296 1.75 7.50 -28.59
N ARG A 297 1.76 8.81 -28.83
CA ARG A 297 2.99 9.56 -29.10
C ARG A 297 3.94 9.56 -27.90
N MET A 298 3.41 9.72 -26.67
CA MET A 298 4.20 9.66 -25.45
C MET A 298 4.83 8.27 -25.27
N LEU A 299 4.05 7.21 -25.50
CA LEU A 299 4.53 5.84 -25.40
C LEU A 299 5.65 5.56 -26.39
N TYR A 300 5.48 5.87 -27.69
CA TYR A 300 6.50 5.58 -28.70
C TYR A 300 7.77 6.45 -28.57
N ARG A 301 7.64 7.69 -28.06
CA ARG A 301 8.78 8.61 -27.90
C ARG A 301 9.45 8.50 -26.54
N HIS A 302 9.04 7.55 -25.70
CA HIS A 302 9.60 7.44 -24.37
C HIS A 302 11.11 7.12 -24.43
N PRO A 303 11.97 7.82 -23.65
CA PRO A 303 13.42 7.62 -23.67
C PRO A 303 13.85 6.15 -23.47
N ALA A 304 13.17 5.43 -22.57
CA ALA A 304 13.44 4.02 -22.30
C ALA A 304 13.26 3.07 -23.50
N ASN A 305 12.56 3.49 -24.57
CA ASN A 305 12.46 2.68 -25.80
C ASN A 305 13.76 2.69 -26.62
N PHE A 306 14.66 3.65 -26.37
CA PHE A 306 15.88 3.88 -27.15
C PHE A 306 17.16 3.61 -26.36
N ASP A 307 17.04 3.19 -25.10
CA ASP A 307 18.17 2.86 -24.26
C ASP A 307 18.54 1.37 -24.46
N GLU A 308 19.71 1.12 -25.05
CA GLU A 308 20.19 -0.23 -25.36
C GLU A 308 20.55 -1.05 -24.10
N GLU A 309 20.95 -0.40 -23.00
CA GLU A 309 21.24 -1.11 -21.74
C GLU A 309 19.94 -1.58 -21.06
N VAL A 310 18.88 -0.78 -21.13
CA VAL A 310 17.52 -1.13 -20.69
C VAL A 310 16.90 -2.20 -21.60
N SER A 311 17.21 -2.20 -22.90
CA SER A 311 16.68 -3.17 -23.86
C SER A 311 17.14 -4.63 -23.63
N ARG A 312 18.28 -4.85 -22.95
CA ARG A 312 18.82 -6.19 -22.64
C ARG A 312 18.41 -6.72 -21.27
N GLY A 313 17.89 -5.88 -20.39
CA GLY A 313 17.60 -6.29 -19.03
C GLY A 313 16.78 -5.25 -18.29
N ARG A 314 15.47 -5.53 -18.23
CA ARG A 314 14.45 -4.82 -17.45
C ARG A 314 13.89 -3.56 -18.14
N VAL A 315 12.56 -3.48 -18.08
CA VAL A 315 11.78 -2.23 -18.11
C VAL A 315 11.30 -1.73 -19.49
N VAL A 316 10.48 -2.54 -20.16
CA VAL A 316 9.42 -1.99 -21.05
C VAL A 316 8.34 -1.24 -20.21
N SER A 317 8.28 -1.49 -18.89
CA SER A 317 7.26 -0.97 -17.95
C SER A 317 7.34 0.53 -17.65
N LYS A 318 8.53 1.12 -17.53
CA LYS A 318 8.70 2.53 -17.10
C LYS A 318 8.23 3.52 -18.17
N ALA A 319 8.42 3.17 -19.44
CA ALA A 319 7.86 3.95 -20.55
C ALA A 319 6.34 4.04 -20.51
N PHE A 320 5.72 2.92 -20.17
CA PHE A 320 4.29 2.78 -20.07
C PHE A 320 3.73 3.50 -18.83
N GLU A 321 4.38 3.35 -17.68
CA GLU A 321 3.99 3.96 -16.41
C GLU A 321 4.09 5.49 -16.44
N GLU A 322 5.21 6.04 -16.92
CA GLU A 322 5.41 7.49 -17.00
C GLU A 322 4.51 8.14 -18.07
N ALA A 323 4.25 7.44 -19.19
CA ALA A 323 3.32 7.93 -20.21
C ALA A 323 1.87 7.96 -19.71
N PHE A 324 1.49 7.01 -18.85
CA PHE A 324 0.16 6.95 -18.24
C PHE A 324 -0.07 8.10 -17.25
N LEU A 325 0.86 8.31 -16.31
CA LEU A 325 0.75 9.38 -15.30
C LEU A 325 0.73 10.77 -15.93
N ASN A 326 1.65 11.03 -16.87
CA ASN A 326 1.76 12.33 -17.53
C ASN A 326 0.68 12.58 -18.61
N GLY A 327 0.08 11.52 -19.16
CA GLY A 327 -0.93 11.61 -20.21
C GLY A 327 -2.28 12.15 -19.71
N PHE A 328 -2.63 11.89 -18.44
CA PHE A 328 -3.92 12.27 -17.87
C PHE A 328 -3.96 13.76 -17.45
N GLU A 329 -2.86 14.29 -16.91
CA GLU A 329 -2.80 15.68 -16.45
C GLU A 329 -2.91 16.69 -17.61
N ARG A 330 -2.25 16.44 -18.74
CA ARG A 330 -2.18 17.42 -19.86
C ARG A 330 -3.45 17.52 -20.68
N THR A 331 -4.31 16.51 -20.70
CA THR A 331 -5.62 16.57 -21.36
C THR A 331 -6.73 17.12 -20.46
N SER A 332 -6.42 17.43 -19.20
CA SER A 332 -7.40 17.97 -18.25
C SER A 332 -7.61 19.48 -18.39
N HIS A 333 -6.83 20.16 -19.25
CA HIS A 333 -6.96 21.60 -19.59
C HIS A 333 -7.90 21.87 -20.77
N PHE A 334 -9.01 21.13 -20.82
CA PHE A 334 -10.20 21.51 -21.58
C PHE A 334 -11.31 21.94 -20.62
#